data_AF-A0A6L7QMY3-F1
#
_entry.id   AF-A0A6L7QMY3-F1
#
_cell.length_a   1.000
_cell.length_b   1.000
_cell.length_c   1.000
_cell.angle_alpha   90.00
_cell.angle_beta   90.00
_cell.angle_gamma   90.00
#
_symmetry.space_group_name_H-M   'P 1'
#
loop_
_entity.id
_entity.type
_entity.pdbx_description
1 polymer ?
#
loop_
_entity_poly.entity_id
_entity_poly.type
_entity_poly.pdbx_seq_one_letter_code
_entity_poly.pdbx_strand_id
1 'polypeptide(L)'
;MSRKGRKTRHQGLNKHQRAAFRQGELRVGREEIQELLQMSRSADPEDRLHAASFLCPCHVRRSIDEVWKALYRMLEDQDARVRRAAWHTLEDGGKPDDPALDAIIERTLERDTDRQVLNFARLFSQGREKRKQVEFEIAAISEYAERGKCDFCGEQSVPVKRDFATELDMGGARRFALVCAPCDQAA
;
A
#
# COMPACT_ATOMS: atom_id res chain seq x y z
N MET A 1 -13.48 -22.41 31.74
CA MET A 1 -12.24 -21.85 31.17
C MET A 1 -12.23 -22.10 29.67
N SER A 2 -12.33 -21.07 28.83
CA SER A 2 -11.47 -20.90 27.63
C SER A 2 -11.85 -19.58 26.96
N ARG A 3 -10.93 -18.62 27.02
CA ARG A 3 -11.11 -17.24 26.57
C ARG A 3 -11.16 -17.22 25.04
N LYS A 4 -12.29 -16.77 24.46
CA LYS A 4 -12.37 -16.38 23.04
C LYS A 4 -11.17 -15.47 22.72
N GLY A 5 -10.29 -15.92 21.84
CA GLY A 5 -9.07 -15.20 21.47
C GLY A 5 -9.40 -13.79 21.02
N ARG A 6 -9.04 -12.80 21.84
CA ARG A 6 -9.18 -11.37 21.54
C ARG A 6 -8.24 -11.09 20.37
N LYS A 7 -8.78 -10.91 19.16
CA LYS A 7 -8.00 -10.50 17.98
C LYS A 7 -7.10 -9.34 18.38
N THR A 8 -5.79 -9.51 18.22
CA THR A 8 -4.84 -8.44 18.56
C THR A 8 -5.13 -7.26 17.65
N ARG A 9 -5.04 -6.03 18.19
CA ARG A 9 -5.33 -4.76 17.48
C ARG A 9 -4.53 -4.52 16.18
N HIS A 10 -3.66 -5.46 15.81
CA HIS A 10 -2.75 -5.39 14.67
C HIS A 10 -2.92 -6.53 13.65
N GLN A 11 -3.90 -7.42 13.83
CA GLN A 11 -4.24 -8.42 12.81
C GLN A 11 -4.83 -7.72 11.57
N GLY A 12 -4.20 -7.93 10.41
CA GLY A 12 -4.60 -7.34 9.12
C GLY A 12 -3.84 -6.07 8.71
N LEU A 13 -2.97 -5.53 9.57
CA LEU A 13 -2.17 -4.35 9.23
C LEU A 13 -0.92 -4.72 8.43
N ASN A 14 -0.66 -4.01 7.33
CA ASN A 14 0.58 -4.11 6.56
C ASN A 14 1.79 -3.58 7.38
N LYS A 15 3.02 -3.82 6.91
CA LYS A 15 4.24 -3.42 7.64
C LYS A 15 4.30 -1.92 7.97
N HIS A 16 3.79 -1.06 7.08
CA HIS A 16 3.75 0.39 7.23
C HIS A 16 2.73 0.81 8.29
N GLN A 17 1.53 0.21 8.22
CA GLN A 17 0.49 0.41 9.22
C GLN A 17 0.97 -0.05 10.60
N ARG A 18 1.71 -1.16 10.72
CA ARG A 18 2.30 -1.59 12.00
C ARG A 18 3.36 -0.61 12.52
N ALA A 19 4.18 -0.03 11.64
CA ALA A 19 5.14 1.00 12.02
C ALA A 19 4.44 2.23 12.60
N ALA A 20 3.33 2.68 11.99
CA ALA A 20 2.49 3.78 12.50
C ALA A 20 1.96 3.55 13.93
N PHE A 21 1.86 2.29 14.39
CA PHE A 21 1.37 1.95 15.72
C PHE A 21 2.45 1.68 16.77
N ARG A 22 3.75 1.83 16.47
CA ARG A 22 4.83 1.64 17.47
C ARG A 22 4.54 2.45 18.75
N GLN A 23 4.77 1.83 19.91
CA GLN A 23 4.62 2.48 21.21
C GLN A 23 5.79 3.45 21.42
N GLY A 24 5.52 4.70 21.84
CA GLY A 24 6.55 5.70 22.17
C GLY A 24 6.29 7.10 21.62
N GLU A 25 5.58 7.23 20.50
CA GLU A 25 5.34 8.53 19.85
C GLU A 25 4.22 9.35 20.50
N LEU A 26 4.43 10.67 20.59
CA LEU A 26 3.41 11.63 21.04
C LEU A 26 2.19 11.53 20.11
N ARG A 27 1.00 11.47 20.69
CA ARG A 27 -0.25 11.41 19.90
C ARG A 27 -0.81 12.80 19.76
N VAL A 28 -1.20 13.15 18.54
CA VAL A 28 -1.89 14.40 18.29
C VAL A 28 -3.40 14.26 18.54
N GLY A 29 -3.93 15.18 19.33
CA GLY A 29 -5.36 15.33 19.58
C GLY A 29 -6.12 15.85 18.36
N ARG A 30 -7.46 15.86 18.41
CA ARG A 30 -8.28 16.37 17.30
C ARG A 30 -8.10 17.86 17.07
N GLU A 31 -8.03 18.64 18.15
CA GLU A 31 -7.83 20.10 18.12
C GLU A 31 -6.43 20.43 17.60
N GLU A 32 -5.40 19.76 18.12
CA GLU A 32 -4.02 19.86 17.65
C GLU A 32 -3.89 19.55 16.15
N ILE A 33 -4.63 18.57 15.61
CA ILE A 33 -4.63 18.31 14.16
C ILE A 33 -5.11 19.54 13.37
N GLN A 34 -6.12 20.27 13.85
CA GLN A 34 -6.59 21.47 13.16
C GLN A 34 -5.55 22.59 13.20
N GLU A 35 -4.88 22.77 14.34
CA GLU A 35 -3.79 23.73 14.50
C GLU A 35 -2.60 23.38 13.57
N LEU A 36 -2.20 22.11 13.53
CA LEU A 36 -1.14 21.62 12.64
C LEU A 36 -1.51 21.82 11.16
N LEU A 37 -2.77 21.60 10.79
CA LEU A 37 -3.27 21.89 9.44
C LEU A 37 -3.18 23.39 9.10
N GLN A 38 -3.45 24.27 10.06
CA GLN A 38 -3.26 25.71 9.91
C GLN A 38 -1.79 26.07 9.76
N MET A 39 -0.93 25.57 10.67
CA MET A 39 0.53 25.76 10.63
C MET A 39 1.15 25.26 9.33
N SER A 40 0.65 24.17 8.75
CA SER A 40 1.13 23.66 7.46
C SER A 40 1.03 24.68 6.32
N ARG A 41 0.18 25.70 6.46
CA ARG A 41 -0.04 26.78 5.47
C ARG A 41 0.60 28.10 5.87
N SER A 42 1.34 28.14 6.98
CA SER A 42 2.04 29.33 7.46
C SER A 42 3.08 29.81 6.45
N ALA A 43 3.30 31.12 6.41
CA ALA A 43 4.40 31.71 5.67
C ALA A 43 5.76 31.31 6.28
N ASP A 44 5.79 31.07 7.60
CA ASP A 44 6.99 30.64 8.32
C ASP A 44 7.32 29.17 8.01
N PRO A 45 8.52 28.87 7.48
CA PRO A 45 8.96 27.48 7.27
C PRO A 45 9.06 26.66 8.57
N GLU A 46 9.30 27.27 9.74
CA GLU A 46 9.37 26.54 11.01
C GLU A 46 8.01 25.99 11.43
N ASP A 47 6.93 26.77 11.26
CA ASP A 47 5.55 26.31 11.48
C ASP A 47 5.21 25.14 10.55
N ARG A 48 5.59 25.25 9.27
CA ARG A 48 5.34 24.18 8.29
C ARG A 48 6.16 22.92 8.62
N LEU A 49 7.39 23.09 9.09
CA LEU A 49 8.25 21.97 9.51
C LEU A 49 7.66 21.27 10.74
N HIS A 50 7.20 22.04 11.72
CA HIS A 50 6.49 21.50 12.88
C HIS A 50 5.26 20.72 12.45
N ALA A 51 4.42 21.29 11.58
CA ALA A 51 3.26 20.62 11.02
C ALA A 51 3.63 19.31 10.30
N ALA A 52 4.63 19.32 9.40
CA ALA A 52 5.08 18.15 8.67
C ALA A 52 5.58 17.02 9.60
N SER A 53 6.18 17.39 10.73
CA SER A 53 6.72 16.44 11.70
C SER A 53 5.61 15.71 12.48
N PHE A 54 4.51 16.41 12.82
CA PHE A 54 3.43 15.87 13.65
C PHE A 54 2.19 15.39 12.86
N LEU A 55 2.06 15.76 11.59
CA LEU A 55 0.98 15.24 10.72
C LEU A 55 1.23 13.82 10.19
N CYS A 56 2.40 13.23 10.49
CA CYS A 56 2.74 11.86 10.13
C CYS A 56 1.71 10.84 10.67
N PRO A 57 1.40 9.76 9.92
CA PRO A 57 0.53 8.69 10.39
C PRO A 57 0.91 8.07 11.74
N CYS A 58 2.18 8.13 12.15
CA CYS A 58 2.62 7.64 13.46
C CYS A 58 2.05 8.44 14.65
N HIS A 59 1.79 9.74 14.44
CA HIS A 59 1.19 10.65 15.42
C HIS A 59 -0.34 10.73 15.28
N VAL A 60 -0.83 10.89 14.04
CA VAL A 60 -2.27 11.09 13.75
C VAL A 60 -3.07 9.79 13.89
N ARG A 61 -2.51 8.65 13.45
CA ARG A 61 -3.10 7.29 13.51
C ARG A 61 -4.55 7.18 13.04
N ARG A 62 -4.97 8.08 12.16
CA ARG A 62 -6.29 8.15 11.53
C ARG A 62 -6.09 8.53 10.06
N SER A 63 -6.94 8.00 9.19
CA SER A 63 -6.98 8.46 7.80
C SER A 63 -7.86 9.71 7.74
N ILE A 64 -7.23 10.87 7.56
CA ILE A 64 -7.91 12.16 7.42
C ILE A 64 -7.45 12.75 6.09
N ASP A 65 -8.37 13.00 5.17
CA ASP A 65 -8.01 13.40 3.81
C ASP A 65 -7.35 14.78 3.77
N GLU A 66 -7.75 15.70 4.66
CA GLU A 66 -7.13 17.01 4.81
C GLU A 66 -5.65 16.91 5.22
N VAL A 67 -5.33 15.94 6.08
CA VAL A 67 -3.94 15.67 6.50
C VAL A 67 -3.12 15.18 5.30
N TRP A 68 -3.66 14.28 4.49
CA TRP A 68 -2.98 13.82 3.27
C TRP A 68 -2.78 14.95 2.25
N LYS A 69 -3.81 15.77 2.02
CA LYS A 69 -3.69 16.95 1.14
C LYS A 69 -2.61 17.92 1.64
N ALA A 70 -2.51 18.12 2.95
CA ALA A 70 -1.48 18.96 3.54
C ALA A 70 -0.08 18.35 3.37
N LEU A 71 0.09 17.05 3.66
CA LEU A 71 1.35 16.33 3.48
C LEU A 71 1.80 16.36 2.02
N TYR A 72 0.91 16.10 1.05
CA TYR A 72 1.24 16.13 -0.38
C TYR A 72 1.69 17.50 -0.85
N ARG A 73 1.06 18.58 -0.38
CA ARG A 73 1.55 19.94 -0.65
C ARG A 73 2.95 20.17 -0.06
N MET A 74 3.23 19.66 1.14
CA MET A 74 4.53 19.82 1.81
C MET A 74 5.64 18.95 1.22
N LEU A 75 5.32 17.89 0.45
CA LEU A 75 6.33 17.15 -0.33
C LEU A 75 7.03 18.04 -1.38
N GLU A 76 6.36 19.11 -1.81
CA GLU A 76 6.84 20.10 -2.78
C GLU A 76 7.10 21.47 -2.12
N ASP A 77 7.28 21.52 -0.80
CA ASP A 77 7.55 22.76 -0.08
C ASP A 77 8.83 23.46 -0.56
N GLN A 78 8.91 24.78 -0.44
CA GLN A 78 10.11 25.53 -0.82
C GLN A 78 11.28 25.22 0.12
N ASP A 79 11.03 24.97 1.42
CA ASP A 79 12.05 24.61 2.39
C ASP A 79 12.34 23.10 2.35
N ALA A 80 13.60 22.74 2.13
CA ALA A 80 14.02 21.34 2.02
C ALA A 80 13.80 20.54 3.32
N ARG A 81 13.84 21.17 4.50
CA ARG A 81 13.57 20.52 5.79
C ARG A 81 12.11 20.09 5.88
N VAL A 82 11.20 20.95 5.42
CA VAL A 82 9.77 20.63 5.36
C VAL A 82 9.53 19.47 4.40
N ARG A 83 10.15 19.51 3.21
CA ARG A 83 10.08 18.39 2.25
C ARG A 83 10.58 17.09 2.87
N ARG A 84 11.76 17.08 3.48
CA ARG A 84 12.32 15.89 4.14
C ARG A 84 11.37 15.30 5.19
N ALA A 85 10.81 16.15 6.06
CA ALA A 85 9.85 15.72 7.07
C ALA A 85 8.60 15.10 6.42
N ALA A 86 8.05 15.75 5.38
CA ALA A 86 6.88 15.24 4.65
C ALA A 86 7.18 13.90 3.95
N TRP A 87 8.33 13.74 3.30
CA TRP A 87 8.72 12.50 2.62
C TRP A 87 8.91 11.33 3.58
N HIS A 88 9.47 11.58 4.77
CA HIS A 88 9.59 10.57 5.82
C HIS A 88 8.22 9.98 6.22
N THR A 89 7.15 10.79 6.21
CA THR A 89 5.80 10.30 6.57
C THR A 89 5.28 9.19 5.65
N LEU A 90 5.80 9.07 4.43
CA LEU A 90 5.41 8.02 3.50
C LEU A 90 5.96 6.65 3.91
N GLU A 91 7.07 6.59 4.66
CA GLU A 91 7.64 5.33 5.17
C GLU A 91 6.83 4.77 6.34
N ASP A 92 6.28 5.66 7.17
CA ASP A 92 5.72 5.39 8.51
C ASP A 92 4.22 5.05 8.56
N GLY A 93 3.65 4.61 7.45
CA GLY A 93 2.20 4.39 7.33
C GLY A 93 1.54 5.20 6.23
N GLY A 94 2.35 5.73 5.32
CA GLY A 94 1.96 6.31 4.03
C GLY A 94 0.89 5.55 3.25
N LYS A 95 0.27 6.23 2.30
CA LYS A 95 -0.37 5.61 1.13
C LYS A 95 0.62 5.62 -0.05
N PRO A 96 1.67 4.77 -0.07
CA PRO A 96 2.73 4.84 -1.07
C PRO A 96 2.25 4.47 -2.48
N ASP A 97 0.99 4.07 -2.67
CA ASP A 97 0.35 3.74 -3.95
C ASP A 97 -0.74 4.74 -4.38
N ASP A 98 -0.93 5.84 -3.64
CA ASP A 98 -1.90 6.88 -4.04
C ASP A 98 -1.51 7.49 -5.40
N PRO A 99 -2.40 7.50 -6.42
CA PRO A 99 -2.09 8.08 -7.73
C PRO A 99 -1.66 9.54 -7.67
N ALA A 100 -2.11 10.31 -6.66
CA ALA A 100 -1.73 11.71 -6.48
C ALA A 100 -0.21 11.90 -6.30
N LEU A 101 0.50 10.87 -5.83
CA LEU A 101 1.96 10.90 -5.64
C LEU A 101 2.74 10.72 -6.94
N ASP A 102 2.18 10.14 -8.01
CA ASP A 102 2.94 9.87 -9.24
C ASP A 102 3.53 11.16 -9.83
N ALA A 103 2.67 12.17 -10.01
CA ALA A 103 3.10 13.46 -10.56
C ALA A 103 4.01 14.24 -9.59
N ILE A 104 3.88 14.04 -8.28
CA ILE A 104 4.75 14.65 -7.27
C ILE A 104 6.14 14.02 -7.36
N ILE A 105 6.23 12.69 -7.36
CA ILE A 105 7.49 11.94 -7.49
C ILE A 105 8.22 12.36 -8.77
N GLU A 106 7.51 12.41 -9.90
CA GLU A 106 8.08 12.83 -11.20
C GLU A 106 8.71 14.23 -11.11
N ARG A 107 7.93 15.24 -10.65
CA ARG A 107 8.45 16.61 -10.50
C ARG A 107 9.60 16.70 -9.50
N THR A 108 9.55 15.95 -8.41
CA THR A 108 10.63 15.90 -7.42
C THR A 108 11.90 15.34 -8.05
N LEU A 109 11.82 14.25 -8.82
CA LEU A 109 12.99 13.66 -9.50
C LEU A 109 13.58 14.59 -10.57
N GLU A 110 12.73 15.38 -11.24
CA GLU A 110 13.16 16.34 -12.26
C GLU A 110 13.82 17.60 -11.68
N ARG A 111 13.28 18.13 -10.56
CA ARG A 111 13.51 19.51 -10.14
C ARG A 111 14.15 19.67 -8.77
N ASP A 112 14.04 18.68 -7.89
CA ASP A 112 14.57 18.81 -6.53
C ASP A 112 16.10 18.71 -6.52
N THR A 113 16.74 19.47 -5.66
CA THR A 113 18.19 19.51 -5.48
C THR A 113 18.63 18.87 -4.18
N ASP A 114 17.69 18.61 -3.26
CA ASP A 114 17.98 18.01 -1.98
C ASP A 114 18.22 16.50 -2.12
N ARG A 115 19.43 16.06 -1.77
CA ARG A 115 19.85 14.66 -1.93
C ARG A 115 18.98 13.68 -1.15
N GLN A 116 18.50 14.07 0.03
CA GLN A 116 17.69 13.19 0.87
C GLN A 116 16.29 13.04 0.30
N VAL A 117 15.68 14.15 -0.15
CA VAL A 117 14.40 14.15 -0.84
C VAL A 117 14.45 13.32 -2.13
N LEU A 118 15.50 13.51 -2.95
CA LEU A 118 15.69 12.72 -4.17
C LEU A 118 15.84 11.22 -3.89
N ASN A 119 16.51 10.84 -2.80
CA ASN A 119 16.62 9.44 -2.40
C ASN A 119 15.27 8.84 -2.02
N PHE A 120 14.43 9.59 -1.28
CA PHE A 120 13.06 9.16 -1.00
C PHE A 120 12.25 9.00 -2.29
N ALA A 121 12.26 10.00 -3.17
CA ALA A 121 11.52 9.96 -4.43
C ALA A 121 11.92 8.73 -5.28
N ARG A 122 13.22 8.43 -5.39
CA ARG A 122 13.72 7.22 -6.09
C ARG A 122 13.24 5.94 -5.44
N LEU A 123 13.32 5.85 -4.11
CA LEU A 123 12.86 4.67 -3.36
C LEU A 123 11.38 4.39 -3.64
N PHE A 124 10.53 5.42 -3.59
CA PHE A 124 9.11 5.27 -3.84
C PHE A 124 8.80 4.99 -5.32
N SER A 125 9.48 5.64 -6.26
CA SER A 125 9.34 5.36 -7.71
C SER A 125 9.65 3.90 -8.02
N GLN A 126 10.83 3.42 -7.62
CA GLN A 126 11.25 2.04 -7.84
C GLN A 126 10.32 1.04 -7.14
N GLY A 127 9.86 1.38 -5.93
CA GLY A 127 8.89 0.56 -5.20
C GLY A 127 7.58 0.41 -5.98
N ARG A 128 7.08 1.49 -6.59
CA ARG A 128 5.86 1.48 -7.40
C ARG A 128 6.06 0.72 -8.71
N GLU A 129 7.14 0.97 -9.43
CA GLU A 129 7.47 0.26 -10.67
C GLU A 129 7.55 -1.25 -10.44
N LYS A 130 8.22 -1.70 -9.38
CA LYS A 130 8.27 -3.12 -9.01
C LYS A 130 6.88 -3.71 -8.75
N ARG A 131 5.99 -2.97 -8.09
CA ARG A 131 4.61 -3.44 -7.87
C ARG A 131 3.82 -3.53 -9.18
N LYS A 132 3.91 -2.52 -10.04
CA LYS A 132 3.31 -2.54 -11.40
C LYS A 132 3.84 -3.70 -12.23
N GLN A 133 5.14 -3.98 -12.15
CA GLN A 133 5.77 -5.11 -12.84
C GLN A 133 5.23 -6.45 -12.33
N VAL A 134 5.14 -6.63 -11.01
CA VAL A 134 4.55 -7.85 -10.41
C VAL A 134 3.07 -7.98 -10.79
N GLU A 135 2.31 -6.89 -10.78
CA GLU A 135 0.90 -6.89 -11.20
C GLU A 135 0.75 -7.27 -12.68
N PHE A 136 1.60 -6.72 -13.56
CA PHE A 136 1.66 -7.08 -14.96
C PHE A 136 2.04 -8.54 -15.17
N GLU A 137 3.05 -9.04 -14.45
CA GLU A 137 3.46 -10.44 -14.49
C GLU A 137 2.32 -11.37 -14.05
N ILE A 138 1.62 -11.03 -12.96
CA ILE A 138 0.44 -11.79 -12.49
C ILE A 138 -0.67 -11.76 -13.55
N ALA A 139 -0.95 -10.61 -14.15
CA ALA A 139 -1.96 -10.47 -15.19
C ALA A 139 -1.59 -11.21 -16.48
N ALA A 140 -0.30 -11.39 -16.75
CA ALA A 140 0.21 -12.15 -17.89
C ALA A 140 0.23 -13.67 -17.66
N ILE A 141 0.08 -14.13 -16.40
CA ILE A 141 -0.09 -15.56 -16.12
C ILE A 141 -1.44 -15.98 -16.71
N SER A 142 -1.39 -16.87 -17.71
CA SER A 142 -2.60 -17.51 -18.25
C SER A 142 -3.41 -18.14 -17.13
N GLU A 143 -4.73 -17.99 -17.17
CA GLU A 143 -5.63 -18.67 -16.23
C GLU A 143 -5.43 -20.21 -16.27
N TYR A 144 -4.93 -20.74 -17.39
CA TYR A 144 -4.56 -22.14 -17.62
C TYR A 144 -3.05 -22.43 -17.47
N ALA A 145 -2.34 -21.72 -16.58
CA ALA A 145 -0.89 -21.84 -16.45
C ALA A 145 -0.40 -23.20 -15.89
N GLU A 146 -1.25 -23.93 -15.17
CA GLU A 146 -0.92 -25.26 -14.64
C GLU A 146 -1.16 -26.35 -15.70
N ARG A 147 -0.31 -27.39 -15.75
CA ARG A 147 -0.59 -28.61 -16.52
C ARG A 147 -1.11 -29.70 -15.60
N GLY A 148 -2.21 -30.34 -15.99
CA GLY A 148 -2.84 -31.37 -15.17
C GLY A 148 -3.81 -32.24 -15.96
N LYS A 149 -4.55 -33.06 -15.23
CA LYS A 149 -5.67 -33.82 -15.78
C LYS A 149 -6.95 -32.99 -15.64
N CYS A 150 -7.69 -32.81 -16.72
CA CYS A 150 -9.02 -32.20 -16.64
C CYS A 150 -10.01 -33.18 -15.97
N ASP A 151 -10.73 -32.71 -14.97
CA ASP A 151 -11.72 -33.52 -14.24
C ASP A 151 -13.03 -33.72 -15.03
N PHE A 152 -13.26 -32.95 -16.10
CA PHE A 152 -14.46 -33.01 -16.93
C PHE A 152 -14.28 -33.91 -18.17
N CYS A 153 -13.24 -33.68 -18.98
CA CYS A 153 -12.97 -34.52 -20.16
C CYS A 153 -11.99 -35.67 -19.88
N GLY A 154 -11.28 -35.65 -18.76
CA GLY A 154 -10.31 -36.69 -18.39
C GLY A 154 -8.94 -36.58 -19.09
N GLU A 155 -8.75 -35.63 -20.00
CA GLU A 155 -7.51 -35.46 -20.76
C GLU A 155 -6.34 -35.11 -19.83
N GLN A 156 -5.16 -35.68 -20.10
CA GLN A 156 -3.99 -35.57 -19.24
C GLN A 156 -2.97 -34.57 -19.77
N SER A 157 -2.18 -33.97 -18.88
CA SER A 157 -1.08 -33.05 -19.20
C SER A 157 -1.50 -31.81 -20.02
N VAL A 158 -2.77 -31.43 -19.94
CA VAL A 158 -3.32 -30.25 -20.62
C VAL A 158 -3.27 -29.01 -19.74
N PRO A 159 -3.23 -27.80 -20.32
CA PRO A 159 -3.43 -26.56 -19.58
C PRO A 159 -4.78 -26.58 -18.84
N VAL A 160 -4.75 -26.40 -17.52
CA VAL A 160 -5.93 -26.43 -16.65
C VAL A 160 -5.95 -25.23 -15.71
N LYS A 161 -7.16 -24.83 -15.31
CA LYS A 161 -7.40 -23.88 -14.23
C LYS A 161 -8.23 -24.53 -13.12
N ARG A 162 -8.16 -23.97 -11.91
CA ARG A 162 -9.05 -24.39 -10.82
C ARG A 162 -10.44 -23.78 -11.02
N ASP A 163 -11.44 -24.63 -11.10
CA ASP A 163 -12.84 -24.23 -11.01
C ASP A 163 -13.27 -24.21 -9.54
N PHE A 164 -13.44 -22.99 -9.01
CA PHE A 164 -13.86 -22.79 -7.62
C PHE A 164 -15.37 -23.02 -7.40
N ALA A 165 -16.16 -23.19 -8.46
CA ALA A 165 -17.58 -23.52 -8.35
C ALA A 165 -17.83 -25.00 -8.09
N THR A 166 -16.87 -25.87 -8.45
CA THR A 166 -17.02 -27.33 -8.38
C THR A 166 -16.04 -27.96 -7.40
N GLU A 167 -16.54 -28.53 -6.30
CA GLU A 167 -15.76 -29.33 -5.35
C GLU A 167 -15.92 -30.83 -5.62
N LEU A 168 -14.81 -31.55 -5.63
CA LEU A 168 -14.73 -33.01 -5.78
C LEU A 168 -14.28 -33.68 -4.48
N ASP A 169 -14.91 -34.80 -4.13
CA ASP A 169 -14.51 -35.64 -3.00
C ASP A 169 -13.63 -36.79 -3.49
N MET A 170 -12.36 -36.77 -3.09
CA MET A 170 -11.36 -37.78 -3.43
C MET A 170 -11.10 -38.70 -2.22
N GLY A 171 -12.14 -39.39 -1.76
CA GLY A 171 -12.01 -40.40 -0.70
C GLY A 171 -11.66 -39.80 0.67
N GLY A 172 -12.31 -38.69 1.03
CA GLY A 172 -12.12 -38.02 2.33
C GLY A 172 -11.31 -36.71 2.27
N ALA A 173 -10.75 -36.38 1.11
CA ALA A 173 -10.13 -35.08 0.85
C ALA A 173 -10.93 -34.32 -0.22
N ARG A 174 -11.40 -33.11 0.13
CA ARG A 174 -12.08 -32.22 -0.81
C ARG A 174 -11.08 -31.33 -1.53
N ARG A 175 -11.22 -31.21 -2.85
CA ARG A 175 -10.47 -30.25 -3.67
C ARG A 175 -11.38 -29.64 -4.73
N PHE A 176 -11.01 -28.46 -5.22
CA PHE A 176 -11.63 -27.88 -6.41
C PHE A 176 -11.27 -28.66 -7.67
N ALA A 177 -12.20 -28.68 -8.63
CA ALA A 177 -12.01 -29.32 -9.92
C ALA A 177 -10.95 -28.57 -10.75
N LEU A 178 -10.23 -29.32 -11.60
CA LEU A 178 -9.34 -28.80 -12.62
C LEU A 178 -10.03 -28.88 -13.98
N VAL A 179 -10.19 -27.75 -14.65
CA VAL A 179 -10.89 -27.63 -15.93
C VAL A 179 -9.94 -27.13 -17.02
N CYS A 180 -9.96 -27.74 -18.21
CA CYS A 180 -9.22 -27.25 -19.36
C CYS A 180 -10.04 -26.18 -20.11
N ALA A 181 -9.37 -25.35 -20.92
CA ALA A 181 -10.02 -24.25 -21.62
C ALA A 181 -11.23 -24.65 -22.49
N PRO A 182 -11.19 -25.76 -23.25
CA PRO A 182 -12.36 -26.21 -23.99
C PRO A 182 -13.56 -26.57 -23.12
N CYS A 183 -13.34 -27.22 -21.97
CA CYS A 183 -14.41 -27.61 -21.06
C CYS A 183 -15.01 -26.42 -20.31
N ASP A 184 -14.18 -25.43 -19.96
CA ASP A 184 -14.61 -24.22 -19.28
C ASP A 184 -15.50 -23.34 -20.17
N GLN A 185 -15.18 -23.24 -21.46
CA GLN A 185 -15.93 -22.43 -22.42
C GLN A 185 -17.20 -23.12 -22.95
N ALA A 186 -17.37 -24.41 -22.68
CA ALA A 186 -18.52 -25.20 -23.11
C ALA A 186 -19.63 -25.28 -22.03
N ALA A 187 -19.36 -24.77 -20.82
CA ALA A 187 -20.29 -24.74 -19.69
C ALA A 187 -21.12 -23.45 -19.66
#